data_AF-B9RIR0-F1
#
_entry.id   AF-B9RIR0-F1
#
_cell.length_a   1.000
_cell.length_b   1.000
_cell.length_c   1.000
_cell.angle_alpha   90.00
_cell.angle_beta   90.00
_cell.angle_gamma   90.00
#
_symmetry.space_group_name_H-M   'P 1'
#
loop_
_entity.id
_entity.type
_entity.pdbx_description
1 polymer ?
#
loop_
_entity_poly.entity_id
_entity_poly.type
_entity_poly.pdbx_seq_one_letter_code
_entity_poly.pdbx_strand_id
1 'polypeptide(L)'
;MEETIVFCPFAGRGHIVPIVDLAKSLLSHHPHFSITVIISIPPFETVSTSSYAESVSAANPSITFLPLPSISLPPDSPKDIPTMQFEFSRLNNPNLHKALITLSESSKIVKAIIIDFYNNPAFDVSTSLSIPTYYFRPSSASALTYLPFITPLQRA
;
A
#
# COMPACT_ATOMS: atom_id res chain seq x y z
N MET A 1 5.42 -21.44 -9.89
CA MET A 1 4.98 -20.46 -8.89
C MET A 1 4.67 -19.17 -9.62
N GLU A 2 3.54 -18.56 -9.32
CA GLU A 2 3.08 -17.33 -9.97
C GLU A 2 3.88 -16.13 -9.43
N GLU A 3 4.40 -15.27 -10.30
CA GLU A 3 5.15 -14.09 -9.86
C GLU A 3 4.19 -12.92 -9.60
N THR A 4 4.28 -12.32 -8.42
CA THR A 4 3.37 -11.25 -8.00
C THR A 4 4.11 -10.00 -7.56
N ILE A 5 3.53 -8.84 -7.87
CA ILE A 5 3.96 -7.55 -7.35
C ILE A 5 2.89 -7.07 -6.37
N VAL A 6 3.33 -6.69 -5.17
CA VAL A 6 2.44 -6.26 -4.09
C VAL A 6 2.34 -4.75 -4.07
N PHE A 7 1.13 -4.21 -3.98
CA PHE A 7 0.87 -2.79 -3.96
C PHE A 7 0.27 -2.41 -2.60
N CYS A 8 0.82 -1.41 -1.93
CA CYS A 8 0.39 -0.93 -0.61
C CYS A 8 -0.09 0.52 -0.69
N PRO A 9 -1.28 0.79 -1.26
CA PRO A 9 -1.85 2.13 -1.37
C PRO A 9 -2.32 2.69 -0.03
N PHE A 10 -2.34 4.02 0.09
CA PHE A 10 -3.22 4.65 1.07
C PHE A 10 -4.69 4.40 0.68
N ALA A 11 -5.56 4.13 1.66
CA ALA A 11 -6.94 3.69 1.41
C ALA A 11 -7.83 4.75 0.73
N GLY A 12 -7.43 6.02 0.72
CA GLY A 12 -8.18 7.09 0.08
C GLY A 12 -8.34 6.87 -1.44
N ARG A 13 -9.53 7.19 -1.97
CA ARG A 13 -9.87 7.02 -3.40
C ARG A 13 -8.86 7.70 -4.34
N GLY A 14 -8.33 8.86 -3.96
CA GLY A 14 -7.31 9.59 -4.73
C GLY A 14 -5.97 8.86 -4.85
N HIS A 15 -5.75 7.81 -4.07
CA HIS A 15 -4.55 6.97 -4.09
C HIS A 15 -4.82 5.61 -4.71
N ILE A 16 -5.96 4.98 -4.40
CA ILE A 16 -6.32 3.67 -4.94
C ILE A 16 -6.54 3.69 -6.46
N VAL A 17 -7.24 4.71 -7.00
CA VAL A 17 -7.51 4.73 -8.45
C VAL A 17 -6.21 4.82 -9.26
N PRO A 18 -5.29 5.76 -8.98
CA PRO A 18 -4.02 5.84 -9.72
C PRO A 18 -3.14 4.60 -9.54
N ILE A 19 -3.14 3.95 -8.36
CA ILE A 19 -2.34 2.74 -8.16
C ILE A 19 -2.87 1.58 -9.00
N VAL A 20 -4.19 1.48 -9.18
CA VAL A 20 -4.80 0.46 -10.02
C VAL A 20 -4.51 0.73 -11.49
N ASP A 21 -4.48 1.99 -11.92
CA ASP A 21 -4.10 2.32 -13.29
C ASP A 21 -2.61 2.03 -13.56
N LEU A 22 -1.74 2.26 -12.58
CA LEU A 22 -0.35 1.77 -12.63
C LEU A 22 -0.30 0.24 -12.73
N ALA A 23 -1.08 -0.48 -11.93
CA ALA A 23 -1.15 -1.94 -11.97
C ALA A 23 -1.56 -2.46 -13.35
N LYS A 24 -2.62 -1.89 -13.95
CA LYS A 24 -3.06 -2.24 -15.31
C LYS A 24 -1.98 -1.95 -16.35
N SER A 25 -1.32 -0.79 -16.26
CA SER A 25 -0.23 -0.43 -17.17
C SER A 25 0.93 -1.42 -17.05
N LEU A 26 1.33 -1.78 -15.82
CA LEU A 26 2.38 -2.77 -15.59
C LEU A 26 2.01 -4.12 -16.22
N LEU A 27 0.79 -4.60 -16.02
CA LEU A 27 0.31 -5.85 -16.60
C LEU A 27 0.25 -5.80 -18.14
N SER A 28 -0.03 -4.64 -18.73
CA SER A 28 -0.01 -4.50 -20.19
C SER A 28 1.39 -4.67 -20.79
N HIS A 29 2.44 -4.28 -20.05
CA HIS A 29 3.83 -4.45 -20.45
C HIS A 29 4.44 -5.79 -20.00
N HIS A 30 3.95 -6.33 -18.90
CA HIS A 30 4.48 -7.53 -18.25
C HIS A 30 3.34 -8.48 -17.83
N PRO A 31 2.67 -9.13 -18.80
CA PRO A 31 1.46 -9.93 -18.54
C PRO A 31 1.70 -11.24 -17.77
N HIS A 32 2.96 -11.61 -17.52
CA HIS A 32 3.33 -12.79 -16.74
C HIS A 32 3.24 -12.56 -15.22
N PHE A 33 3.19 -11.30 -14.77
CA PHE A 33 2.97 -10.98 -13.38
C PHE A 33 1.48 -11.04 -13.03
N SER A 34 1.21 -11.23 -11.74
CA SER A 34 -0.04 -10.78 -11.12
C SER A 34 0.21 -9.64 -10.15
N ILE A 35 -0.87 -8.97 -9.78
CA ILE A 35 -0.86 -7.87 -8.83
C ILE A 35 -1.72 -8.25 -7.62
N THR A 36 -1.16 -8.01 -6.44
CA THR A 36 -1.88 -8.10 -5.18
C THR A 36 -1.92 -6.71 -4.54
N VAL A 37 -3.09 -6.09 -4.46
CA VAL A 37 -3.30 -4.79 -3.82
C VAL A 37 -3.73 -4.99 -2.38
N ILE A 38 -2.91 -4.55 -1.44
CA ILE A 38 -3.21 -4.59 -0.01
C ILE A 38 -4.28 -3.54 0.30
N ILE A 39 -5.36 -3.97 0.96
CA ILE A 39 -6.42 -3.08 1.45
C ILE A 39 -6.29 -2.97 2.97
N SER A 40 -5.85 -1.80 3.43
CA SER A 40 -5.64 -1.48 4.83
C SER A 40 -6.36 -0.17 5.15
N ILE A 41 -7.60 -0.28 5.64
CA ILE A 41 -8.50 0.86 5.83
C ILE A 41 -8.35 1.41 7.26
N PRO A 42 -7.85 2.64 7.45
CA PRO A 42 -7.75 3.26 8.75
C PRO A 42 -9.13 3.69 9.29
N PRO A 43 -9.29 3.84 10.62
CA PRO A 43 -10.58 4.17 11.23
C PRO A 43 -11.12 5.56 10.86
N PHE A 44 -10.27 6.46 10.36
CA PHE A 44 -10.67 7.80 9.92
C PHE A 44 -11.05 7.86 8.44
N GLU A 45 -10.81 6.80 7.65
CA GLU A 45 -11.25 6.73 6.26
C GLU A 45 -12.72 6.32 6.21
N THR A 46 -13.56 7.23 5.70
CA THR A 46 -15.02 7.03 5.69
C THR A 46 -15.54 6.59 4.32
N VAL A 47 -14.73 6.75 3.27
CA VAL A 47 -15.12 6.39 1.91
C VAL A 47 -14.71 4.96 1.63
N SER A 48 -15.69 4.07 1.45
CA SER A 48 -15.42 2.70 1.03
C SER A 48 -14.94 2.65 -0.42
N THR A 49 -13.94 1.81 -0.66
CA THR A 49 -13.45 1.45 -2.00
C THR A 49 -13.76 0.00 -2.39
N SER A 50 -14.63 -0.69 -1.63
CA SER A 50 -14.94 -2.11 -1.86
C SER A 50 -15.56 -2.37 -3.23
N SER A 51 -16.59 -1.61 -3.62
CA SER A 51 -17.26 -1.76 -4.92
C SER A 51 -16.33 -1.49 -6.10
N TYR A 52 -15.39 -0.55 -5.93
CA TYR A 52 -14.34 -0.28 -6.92
C TYR A 52 -13.38 -1.46 -7.03
N ALA A 53 -12.89 -2.00 -5.91
CA ALA A 53 -12.00 -3.15 -5.88
C ALA A 53 -12.64 -4.41 -6.50
N GLU A 54 -13.91 -4.67 -6.20
CA GLU A 54 -14.69 -5.76 -6.80
C GLU A 54 -14.82 -5.59 -8.31
N SER A 55 -15.18 -4.39 -8.77
CA SER A 55 -15.30 -4.07 -10.19
C SER A 55 -13.98 -4.25 -10.94
N VAL A 56 -12.86 -3.83 -10.32
CA VAL A 56 -11.52 -3.97 -10.91
C VAL A 56 -11.12 -5.45 -11.01
N SER A 57 -11.36 -6.23 -9.96
CA SER A 57 -11.04 -7.67 -9.94
C SER A 57 -11.86 -8.44 -10.98
N ALA A 58 -13.15 -8.11 -11.12
CA ALA A 58 -14.02 -8.71 -12.12
C ALA A 58 -13.57 -8.41 -13.56
N ALA A 59 -13.09 -7.19 -13.81
CA ALA A 59 -12.59 -6.79 -15.12
C ALA A 59 -11.14 -7.21 -15.41
N ASN A 60 -10.33 -7.48 -14.36
CA ASN A 60 -8.90 -7.77 -14.48
C ASN A 60 -8.52 -8.91 -13.52
N PRO A 61 -8.67 -10.19 -13.93
CA PRO A 61 -8.43 -11.35 -13.06
C PRO A 61 -7.00 -11.45 -12.49
N SER A 62 -6.02 -10.83 -13.14
CA SER A 62 -4.63 -10.75 -12.65
C SER A 62 -4.42 -9.71 -11.53
N ILE A 63 -5.44 -8.90 -11.20
CA ILE A 63 -5.41 -7.94 -10.10
C ILE A 63 -6.33 -8.47 -9.00
N THR A 64 -5.75 -8.73 -7.83
CA THR A 64 -6.48 -9.19 -6.65
C THR A 64 -6.32 -8.19 -5.51
N PHE A 65 -7.35 -8.06 -4.67
CA PHE A 65 -7.32 -7.20 -3.49
C PHE A 65 -7.29 -8.07 -2.24
N LEU A 66 -6.31 -7.81 -1.36
CA LEU A 66 -6.10 -8.56 -0.13
C LEU A 66 -6.37 -7.65 1.07
N PRO A 67 -7.51 -7.80 1.77
CA PRO A 67 -7.80 -7.02 2.97
C PRO A 67 -6.94 -7.48 4.14
N LEU A 68 -6.37 -6.52 4.86
CA LEU A 68 -5.74 -6.76 6.17
C LEU A 68 -6.80 -6.65 7.29
N PRO A 69 -6.56 -7.29 8.45
CA PRO A 69 -7.39 -7.10 9.63
C PRO A 69 -7.50 -5.63 10.03
N SER A 70 -8.69 -5.21 10.45
CA SER A 70 -8.89 -3.88 11.02
C SER A 70 -8.16 -3.75 12.35
N ILE A 71 -7.49 -2.61 12.54
CA ILE A 71 -6.83 -2.26 13.80
C ILE A 71 -7.33 -0.89 14.28
N SER A 72 -7.33 -0.67 15.60
CA SER A 72 -7.65 0.63 16.20
C SER A 72 -6.40 1.46 16.41
N LEU A 73 -6.52 2.77 16.22
CA LEU A 73 -5.49 3.71 16.65
C LEU A 73 -5.60 3.96 18.16
N PRO A 74 -4.46 4.06 18.89
CA PRO A 74 -4.45 4.47 20.29
C PRO A 74 -5.17 5.82 20.52
N PRO A 75 -5.85 6.03 21.66
CA PRO A 75 -6.58 7.28 21.95
C PRO A 75 -5.70 8.55 21.96
N ASP A 76 -4.41 8.37 22.23
CA ASP A 76 -3.35 9.39 22.26
C ASP A 76 -2.68 9.60 20.90
N SER A 77 -3.17 8.96 19.84
CA SER A 77 -2.65 9.16 18.49
C SER A 77 -2.75 10.63 18.07
N PRO A 78 -1.83 11.10 17.21
CA PRO A 78 -1.91 12.41 16.56
C PRO A 78 -3.28 12.63 15.94
N LYS A 79 -3.72 13.89 15.81
CA LYS A 79 -5.04 14.22 15.25
C LYS A 79 -5.01 14.61 13.78
N ASP A 80 -3.83 14.89 13.24
CA ASP A 80 -3.67 15.18 11.81
C ASP A 80 -3.64 13.89 10.99
N ILE A 81 -4.36 13.89 9.87
CA ILE A 81 -4.54 12.70 9.02
C ILE A 81 -3.20 12.09 8.55
N PRO A 82 -2.20 12.89 8.08
CA PRO A 82 -0.93 12.32 7.64
C PRO A 82 -0.20 11.54 8.74
N THR A 83 -0.07 12.10 9.94
CA THR A 83 0.62 11.44 11.04
C THR A 83 -0.17 10.24 11.57
N MET A 84 -1.51 10.34 11.63
CA MET A 84 -2.37 9.19 11.93
C MET A 84 -2.18 8.05 10.93
N GLN A 85 -2.03 8.35 9.63
CA GLN A 85 -1.83 7.34 8.61
C GLN A 85 -0.47 6.64 8.76
N PHE A 86 0.60 7.39 9.03
CA PHE A 86 1.90 6.79 9.32
C PHE A 86 1.84 5.88 10.56
N GLU A 87 1.22 6.35 11.64
CA GLU A 87 1.09 5.55 12.86
C GLU A 87 0.23 4.30 12.64
N PHE A 88 -0.89 4.44 11.92
CA PHE A 88 -1.73 3.31 11.53
C PHE A 88 -0.95 2.28 10.69
N SER A 89 -0.21 2.73 9.67
CA SER A 89 0.61 1.86 8.84
C SER A 89 1.65 1.12 9.69
N ARG A 90 2.33 1.82 10.61
CA ARG A 90 3.31 1.23 11.53
C ARG A 90 2.69 0.16 12.43
N LEU A 91 1.52 0.44 13.00
CA LEU A 91 0.79 -0.53 13.84
C LEU A 91 0.26 -1.71 13.04
N ASN A 92 -0.02 -1.54 11.74
CA ASN A 92 -0.49 -2.62 10.87
C ASN A 92 0.63 -3.45 10.24
N ASN A 93 1.90 -3.06 10.39
CA ASN A 93 3.06 -3.79 9.87
C ASN A 93 3.09 -5.28 10.23
N PRO A 94 2.73 -5.73 11.46
CA PRO A 94 2.66 -7.16 11.76
C PRO A 94 1.67 -7.93 10.86
N ASN A 95 0.54 -7.32 10.54
CA ASN A 95 -0.45 -7.92 9.64
C ASN A 95 0.05 -7.93 8.18
N LEU A 96 0.71 -6.85 7.74
CA LEU A 96 1.33 -6.81 6.42
C LEU A 96 2.43 -7.88 6.28
N HIS A 97 3.31 -7.99 7.28
CA HIS A 97 4.38 -8.98 7.32
C HIS A 97 3.81 -10.40 7.22
N LYS A 98 2.78 -10.71 8.00
CA LYS A 98 2.08 -11.99 7.94
C LYS A 98 1.47 -12.24 6.56
N ALA A 99 0.81 -11.24 5.97
CA ALA A 99 0.22 -11.35 4.63
C ALA A 99 1.26 -11.66 3.55
N LEU A 100 2.43 -11.01 3.57
CA LEU A 100 3.51 -11.26 2.62
C LEU A 100 4.12 -12.67 2.76
N ILE A 101 4.25 -13.16 3.99
CA ILE A 101 4.68 -14.55 4.25
C ILE A 101 3.63 -15.52 3.70
N THR A 102 2.35 -15.33 4.03
CA THR A 102 1.28 -16.21 3.55
C THR A 102 1.17 -16.20 2.02
N LEU A 103 1.37 -15.06 1.37
CA LEU A 103 1.45 -15.00 -0.10
C LEU A 103 2.60 -15.87 -0.62
N SER A 104 3.78 -15.78 0.01
CA SER A 104 4.95 -16.57 -0.37
C SER A 104 4.72 -18.08 -0.19
N GLU A 105 4.04 -18.48 0.89
CA GLU A 105 3.65 -19.87 1.17
C GLU A 105 2.58 -20.38 0.19
N SER A 106 1.72 -19.50 -0.34
CA SER A 106 0.66 -19.84 -1.30
C SER A 106 1.13 -20.08 -2.74
N SER A 107 2.40 -20.42 -2.94
CA SER A 107 3.04 -20.63 -4.25
C SER A 107 3.13 -19.37 -5.13
N LYS A 108 3.05 -18.17 -4.54
CA LYS A 108 3.38 -16.91 -5.21
C LYS A 108 4.79 -16.47 -4.85
N ILE A 109 5.53 -15.93 -5.82
CA ILE A 109 6.84 -15.32 -5.60
C ILE A 109 6.64 -13.81 -5.60
N VAL A 110 6.81 -13.16 -4.45
CA VAL A 110 6.74 -11.70 -4.34
C VAL A 110 8.02 -11.11 -4.92
N LYS A 111 7.94 -10.49 -6.10
CA LYS A 111 9.10 -9.95 -6.83
C LYS A 111 9.46 -8.52 -6.40
N ALA A 112 8.46 -7.75 -6.02
CA ALA A 112 8.62 -6.38 -5.55
C ALA A 112 7.38 -5.94 -4.76
N ILE A 113 7.56 -4.86 -4.00
CA ILE A 113 6.48 -4.13 -3.33
C ILE A 113 6.51 -2.66 -3.76
N ILE A 114 5.34 -2.11 -4.05
CA ILE A 114 5.14 -0.70 -4.39
C ILE A 114 4.36 -0.05 -3.24
N ILE A 115 5.02 0.86 -2.53
CA ILE A 115 4.52 1.48 -1.31
C ILE A 115 4.06 2.90 -1.59
N ASP A 116 2.85 3.25 -1.14
CA ASP A 116 2.41 4.64 -1.11
C ASP A 116 3.23 5.44 -0.11
N PHE A 117 3.52 6.70 -0.42
CA PHE A 117 4.22 7.60 0.51
C PHE A 117 3.68 7.56 1.94
N TYR A 118 2.35 7.54 2.14
CA TYR A 118 1.76 7.53 3.48
C TYR A 118 1.85 6.17 4.20
N ASN A 119 2.23 5.10 3.49
CA ASN A 119 2.51 3.79 4.05
C ASN A 119 4.02 3.53 4.18
N ASN A 120 4.85 4.58 4.24
CA ASN A 120 6.29 4.45 4.42
C ASN A 120 6.74 3.45 5.50
N PRO A 121 6.08 3.32 6.67
CA PRO A 121 6.45 2.31 7.67
C PRO A 121 6.48 0.86 7.15
N ALA A 122 5.74 0.55 6.07
CA ALA A 122 5.80 -0.76 5.42
C ALA A 122 7.19 -1.07 4.82
N PHE A 123 8.05 -0.06 4.64
CA PHE A 123 9.42 -0.22 4.17
C PHE A 123 10.23 -1.15 5.09
N ASP A 124 10.05 -1.04 6.42
CA ASP A 124 10.74 -1.89 7.39
C ASP A 124 10.37 -3.37 7.20
N VAL A 125 9.09 -3.65 6.91
CA VAL A 125 8.58 -5.01 6.64
C VAL A 125 9.16 -5.56 5.34
N SER A 126 9.18 -4.76 4.28
CA SER A 126 9.72 -5.20 3.00
C SER A 126 11.22 -5.46 3.06
N THR A 127 11.95 -4.63 3.81
CA THR A 127 13.40 -4.77 4.03
C THR A 127 13.70 -6.00 4.86
N SER A 128 12.93 -6.29 5.92
CA SER A 128 13.12 -7.50 6.73
C SER A 128 12.91 -8.79 5.94
N LEU A 129 12.10 -8.74 4.89
CA LEU A 129 11.84 -9.86 3.97
C LEU A 129 12.74 -9.85 2.73
N SER A 130 13.69 -8.90 2.61
CA SER A 130 14.56 -8.73 1.43
C SER A 130 13.80 -8.56 0.11
N ILE A 131 12.63 -7.90 0.16
CA ILE A 131 11.80 -7.65 -1.03
C ILE A 131 12.18 -6.30 -1.64
N PRO A 132 12.49 -6.24 -2.96
CA PRO A 132 12.73 -4.98 -3.65
C PRO A 132 11.54 -4.02 -3.52
N THR A 133 11.83 -2.77 -3.12
CA THR A 133 10.80 -1.80 -2.74
C THR A 133 10.85 -0.53 -3.58
N TYR A 134 9.70 -0.12 -4.09
CA TYR A 134 9.52 1.09 -4.88
C TYR A 134 8.44 1.97 -4.25
N TYR A 135 8.53 3.27 -4.47
CA TYR A 135 7.53 4.22 -3.98
C TYR A 135 6.65 4.70 -5.11
N PHE A 136 5.35 4.82 -4.83
CA PHE A 136 4.39 5.48 -5.69
C PHE A 136 3.75 6.65 -4.93
N ARG A 137 3.68 7.80 -5.58
CA ARG A 137 2.97 8.96 -5.04
C ARG A 137 2.03 9.52 -6.10
N PRO A 138 0.71 9.49 -5.89
CA PRO A 138 -0.28 9.97 -6.84
C PRO A 138 -0.42 11.51 -6.80
N SER A 139 0.70 12.21 -6.90
CA SER A 139 0.78 13.68 -6.90
C SER A 139 1.76 14.19 -7.95
N SER A 140 1.75 15.49 -8.21
CA SER A 140 2.75 16.12 -9.09
C SER A 140 4.17 15.92 -8.56
N ALA A 141 5.15 15.94 -9.46
CA ALA A 141 6.57 15.91 -9.08
C ALA A 141 6.96 17.09 -8.17
N SER A 142 6.33 18.26 -8.34
CA SER A 142 6.53 19.41 -7.45
C SER A 142 6.13 19.13 -6.01
N ALA A 143 5.18 18.23 -5.75
CA ALA A 143 4.83 17.86 -4.39
C ALA A 143 6.00 17.16 -3.67
N LEU A 144 6.92 16.50 -4.40
CA LEU A 144 8.09 15.83 -3.82
C LEU A 144 9.13 16.82 -3.30
N THR A 145 9.18 18.05 -3.82
CA THR A 145 10.14 19.07 -3.36
C THR A 145 9.85 19.52 -1.92
N TYR A 146 8.63 19.29 -1.42
CA TYR A 146 8.25 19.62 -0.04
C TYR A 146 8.70 18.57 0.98
N LEU A 147 9.00 17.33 0.56
CA LEU A 147 9.40 16.25 1.46
C LEU A 147 10.61 16.56 2.35
N PRO A 148 11.72 17.15 1.84
CA PRO A 148 12.85 17.52 2.70
C PRO A 148 12.53 18.61 3.73
N PHE A 149 11.41 19.33 3.58
CA PHE A 149 10.97 20.35 4.55
C PHE A 149 10.04 19.79 5.64
N ILE A 150 9.68 18.51 5.59
CA ILE A 150 8.88 17.84 6.63
C ILE A 150 9.76 17.38 7.80
N THR A 151 11.03 17.03 7.54
CA THR A 151 12.00 16.58 8.54
C THR A 151 12.50 17.64 9.54
N PRO A 152 12.61 18.95 9.19
CA PRO A 152 13.06 19.98 10.12
C PRO A 152 12.05 20.34 11.22
N LEU A 153 10.75 20.04 11.06
CA LEU A 153 9.70 20.51 11.98
C LEU A 153 9.43 19.59 13.18
N GLN A 154 10.08 18.42 13.26
CA GLN A 154 9.95 17.49 14.39
C GLN A 154 11.17 17.50 15.35
N ARG A 155 12.11 18.45 15.17
CA ARG A 155 13.30 18.60 16.03
C ARG A 155 13.43 19.98 16.70
N ALA A 156 12.33 20.74 16.81
CA ALA A 156 12.30 21.99 17.58
C ALA A 156 11.47 21.80 18.85
#